data_AF-A0A239PTZ0-F1
#
_entry.id   AF-A0A239PTZ0-F1
#
_cell.length_a   1.000
_cell.length_b   1.000
_cell.length_c   1.000
_cell.angle_alpha   90.00
_cell.angle_beta   90.00
_cell.angle_gamma   90.00
#
_symmetry.space_group_name_H-M   'P 1'
#
loop_
_entity.id
_entity.type
_entity.pdbx_description
1 polymer ?
#
loop_
_entity_poly.entity_id
_entity_poly.type
_entity_poly.pdbx_seq_one_letter_code
_entity_poly.pdbx_strand_id
1 'polypeptide(L)'
;MEEFPDTFWPSGSEETGAFASVDMWFALSFVMGLAVLMVFSWRRLFNEREFDINETSDRLLSILPPGTLRGTMILMRAYLIYILVVGTAYTVLSFGGAYVLRVAQKLKIGEESGLSFLSSNMAFDDPAWPLAVSLAFVGLADTIPRLNVIERHIRRLAHRSIGIPPLIRSLTRTVLQIRLQQDGGAHNPRAAEHGAFLQALAALGIEGHRDEFVERLDRIAILSDEVLGDQAVWPSAELHSRFGLAIRPVKQDIEALFSDIDGLLLLLRDAQLQDGTPQNPAKLAHLRRQCHLSMQRAEMIDRDLSMLIAIFAENEPNLPDDVKPLLGRFVDRIYEQRNAGGRVLDRLLLILMLMLVLVWAATFAATLWGLNPVVGPLGNSGTATYLTLLMLTIYAPSALIGLSYQQARLDRRQWRPVFDAKGKMQFPPPVSQYGATFLCGYLPVFVLLLVFYAIFFLMLSNDFGTAKSQFLLFLPVYLVYAVMGGLQSVFSAFAQGEIRKSAPESIALAAPVVHAALVVVILTALFEAYSPLLANRAHGGSVTYWFLIFQASAVAFLVTYLSRSATPEPAPLERTASRGQMP
;
A
#
# COMPACT_ATOMS: atom_id res chain seq x y z
N MET A 1 -24.10 -20.70 -54.43
CA MET A 1 -24.51 -19.36 -53.97
C MET A 1 -25.89 -19.54 -53.39
N GLU A 2 -25.96 -19.83 -52.10
CA GLU A 2 -27.21 -19.87 -51.33
C GLU A 2 -27.37 -18.48 -50.70
N GLU A 3 -28.52 -17.85 -50.97
CA GLU A 3 -28.91 -16.56 -50.41
C GLU A 3 -29.07 -16.70 -48.89
N PHE A 4 -28.25 -15.98 -48.13
CA PHE A 4 -28.47 -15.79 -46.70
C PHE A 4 -29.70 -14.88 -46.53
N PRO A 5 -30.68 -15.25 -45.68
CA PRO A 5 -31.89 -14.45 -45.51
C PRO A 5 -31.58 -13.15 -44.73
N ASP A 6 -31.86 -12.02 -45.38
CA ASP A 6 -31.74 -10.63 -44.88
C ASP A 6 -32.70 -10.27 -43.71
N THR A 7 -33.20 -11.25 -42.94
CA THR A 7 -34.28 -11.04 -41.95
C THR A 7 -33.86 -11.15 -40.49
N PHE A 8 -32.57 -11.24 -40.17
CA PHE A 8 -32.12 -11.41 -38.78
C PHE A 8 -32.04 -10.12 -37.95
N TRP A 9 -32.24 -8.94 -38.54
CA TRP A 9 -32.27 -7.68 -37.80
C TRP A 9 -33.69 -7.11 -37.78
N PRO A 10 -34.39 -7.14 -36.63
CA PRO A 10 -35.68 -6.47 -36.52
C PRO A 10 -35.47 -4.97 -36.70
N SER A 11 -36.18 -4.37 -37.65
CA SER A 11 -36.22 -2.92 -37.88
C SER A 11 -37.04 -2.21 -36.78
N GLY A 12 -36.67 -2.41 -35.52
CA GLY A 12 -37.26 -1.78 -34.35
C GLY A 12 -36.61 -0.42 -34.09
N SER A 13 -37.00 0.60 -34.86
CA SER A 13 -36.53 1.97 -34.69
C SER A 13 -37.17 2.72 -33.52
N GLU A 14 -38.10 2.11 -32.77
CA GLU A 14 -38.82 2.78 -31.67
C GLU A 14 -38.38 2.35 -30.25
N GLU A 15 -37.78 1.17 -30.06
CA GLU A 15 -37.38 0.71 -28.71
C GLU A 15 -35.95 1.09 -28.31
N THR A 16 -35.12 1.56 -29.24
CA THR A 16 -33.73 1.97 -28.94
C THR A 16 -33.64 3.34 -28.23
N GLY A 17 -34.74 4.08 -28.14
CA GLY A 17 -34.81 5.36 -27.42
C GLY A 17 -34.94 5.25 -25.90
N ALA A 18 -35.34 4.10 -25.35
CA ALA A 18 -35.64 3.95 -23.92
C ALA A 18 -34.41 3.91 -22.99
N PHE A 19 -33.21 3.69 -23.54
CA PHE A 19 -31.95 3.73 -22.76
C PHE A 19 -31.21 5.07 -22.85
N ALA A 20 -31.73 6.06 -23.58
CA ALA A 20 -30.95 7.25 -23.95
C ALA A 20 -30.93 8.38 -22.90
N SER A 21 -31.79 8.33 -21.87
CA SER A 21 -31.68 9.25 -20.73
C SER A 21 -31.57 8.45 -19.46
N VAL A 22 -30.34 8.36 -18.91
CA VAL A 22 -30.18 8.07 -17.49
C VAL A 22 -31.06 9.07 -16.75
N ASP A 23 -32.07 8.58 -16.02
CA ASP A 23 -32.96 9.46 -15.26
C ASP A 23 -32.11 10.34 -14.35
N MET A 24 -32.30 11.67 -14.45
CA MET A 24 -31.55 12.65 -13.66
C MET A 24 -31.59 12.30 -12.17
N TRP A 25 -32.70 11.72 -11.70
CA TRP A 25 -32.88 11.25 -10.34
C TRP A 25 -31.95 10.08 -9.98
N PHE A 26 -31.75 9.12 -10.89
CA PHE A 26 -30.81 8.02 -10.68
C PHE A 26 -29.38 8.56 -10.56
N ALA A 27 -28.98 9.47 -11.46
CA ALA A 27 -27.67 10.12 -11.41
C ALA A 27 -27.47 10.92 -10.10
N LEU A 28 -28.49 11.65 -9.65
CA LEU A 28 -28.46 12.40 -8.40
C LEU A 28 -28.31 11.47 -7.18
N SER A 29 -29.09 10.39 -7.12
CA SER A 29 -29.00 9.38 -6.07
C SER A 29 -27.65 8.66 -6.06
N PHE A 30 -27.07 8.41 -7.24
CA PHE A 30 -25.74 7.84 -7.37
C PHE A 30 -24.67 8.77 -6.79
N VAL A 31 -24.70 10.06 -7.14
CA VAL A 31 -23.75 11.06 -6.60
C VAL A 31 -23.93 11.20 -5.08
N MET A 32 -25.18 11.24 -4.61
CA MET A 32 -25.47 11.28 -3.17
C MET A 32 -24.96 10.04 -2.45
N GLY A 33 -25.18 8.85 -3.00
CA GLY A 33 -24.69 7.59 -2.43
C GLY A 33 -23.17 7.52 -2.40
N LEU A 34 -22.48 8.03 -3.43
CA LEU A 34 -21.03 8.16 -3.44
C LEU A 34 -20.53 9.12 -2.34
N ALA A 35 -21.22 10.26 -2.14
CA ALA A 35 -20.88 11.20 -1.08
C ALA A 35 -21.04 10.58 0.33
N VAL A 36 -22.14 9.85 0.55
CA VAL A 36 -22.38 9.09 1.79
C VAL A 36 -21.24 8.10 2.02
N LEU A 37 -20.90 7.31 0.99
CA LEU A 37 -19.82 6.34 1.04
C LEU A 37 -18.49 7.00 1.41
N MET A 38 -18.11 8.11 0.77
CA MET A 38 -16.89 8.85 1.10
C MET A 38 -16.87 9.26 2.58
N VAL A 39 -17.91 9.95 3.07
CA VAL A 39 -17.96 10.47 4.45
C VAL A 39 -17.86 9.34 5.48
N PHE A 40 -18.58 8.25 5.29
CA PHE A 40 -18.57 7.14 6.24
C PHE A 40 -17.30 6.28 6.15
N SER A 41 -16.78 6.07 4.94
CA SER A 41 -15.49 5.41 4.71
C SER A 41 -14.35 6.10 5.46
N TRP A 42 -14.40 7.42 5.64
CA TRP A 42 -13.41 8.16 6.41
C TRP A 42 -13.39 7.68 7.85
N ARG A 43 -14.54 7.76 8.53
CA ARG A 43 -14.67 7.32 9.92
C ARG A 43 -14.24 5.86 10.09
N ARG A 44 -14.63 5.00 9.14
CA ARG A 44 -14.34 3.57 9.21
C ARG A 44 -12.86 3.25 9.07
N LEU A 45 -12.19 3.88 8.11
CA LEU A 45 -10.76 3.69 7.89
C LEU A 45 -9.93 4.12 9.10
N PHE A 46 -10.30 5.21 9.77
CA PHE A 46 -9.51 5.78 10.86
C PHE A 46 -9.79 5.23 12.24
N ASN A 47 -11.05 4.90 12.53
CA ASN A 47 -11.45 4.61 13.91
C ASN A 47 -11.50 3.11 14.21
N GLU A 48 -11.70 2.25 13.22
CA GLU A 48 -11.79 0.81 13.48
C GLU A 48 -10.39 0.18 13.55
N ARG A 49 -10.13 -0.45 14.70
CA ARG A 49 -8.87 -1.18 14.95
C ARG A 49 -8.94 -2.53 14.26
N GLU A 50 -8.18 -2.71 13.19
CA GLU A 50 -8.17 -3.93 12.39
C GLU A 50 -6.96 -4.84 12.63
N PHE A 51 -5.99 -4.40 13.44
CA PHE A 51 -4.81 -5.22 13.70
C PHE A 51 -5.20 -6.38 14.61
N ASP A 52 -5.28 -7.56 14.01
CA ASP A 52 -5.49 -8.81 14.72
C ASP A 52 -4.38 -8.97 15.76
N ILE A 53 -4.76 -8.98 17.04
CA ILE A 53 -3.84 -9.07 18.18
C ILE A 53 -2.97 -10.33 18.05
N ASN A 54 -3.49 -11.37 17.40
CA ASN A 54 -2.78 -12.63 17.21
C ASN A 54 -1.73 -12.58 16.10
N GLU A 55 -1.89 -11.71 15.09
CA GLU A 55 -0.95 -11.56 13.97
C GLU A 55 0.14 -10.49 14.26
N THR A 56 -0.06 -9.71 15.33
CA THR A 56 0.76 -8.56 15.66
C THR A 56 1.50 -8.82 16.98
N SER A 57 2.75 -9.30 16.93
CA SER A 57 3.64 -9.44 18.09
C SER A 57 3.93 -8.13 18.84
N ASP A 58 3.35 -7.03 18.39
CA ASP A 58 3.68 -5.66 18.77
C ASP A 58 2.49 -5.07 19.52
N ARG A 59 2.57 -5.10 20.85
CA ARG A 59 1.50 -4.65 21.77
C ARG A 59 1.05 -3.23 21.46
N LEU A 60 1.98 -2.32 21.17
CA LEU A 60 1.67 -0.91 20.86
C LEU A 60 0.78 -0.71 19.62
N LEU A 61 0.98 -1.49 18.56
CA LEU A 61 0.16 -1.39 17.35
C LEU A 61 -1.29 -1.78 17.58
N SER A 62 -1.58 -2.59 18.61
CA SER A 62 -2.95 -2.95 19.00
C SER A 62 -3.66 -1.84 19.79
N ILE A 63 -2.89 -1.00 20.48
CA ILE A 63 -3.43 0.10 21.32
C ILE A 63 -3.71 1.33 20.44
N LEU A 64 -2.82 1.60 19.49
CA LEU A 64 -2.87 2.82 18.67
C LEU A 64 -3.80 2.66 17.46
N PRO A 65 -4.72 3.62 17.22
CA PRO A 65 -5.53 3.59 16.00
C PRO A 65 -4.64 3.84 14.77
N PRO A 66 -4.96 3.24 13.61
CA PRO A 66 -4.16 3.40 12.38
C PRO A 66 -3.93 4.86 11.99
N GLY A 67 -4.92 5.74 12.24
CA GLY A 67 -4.84 7.18 11.97
C GLY A 67 -3.81 7.95 12.79
N THR A 68 -3.23 7.34 13.84
CA THR A 68 -2.14 7.93 14.63
C THR A 68 -0.76 7.42 14.22
N LEU A 69 -0.68 6.29 13.52
CA LEU A 69 0.60 5.66 13.20
C LEU A 69 1.40 6.42 12.13
N ARG A 70 0.73 7.23 11.28
CA ARG A 70 1.38 8.02 10.23
C ARG A 70 0.78 9.41 10.11
N GLY A 71 1.53 10.30 9.45
CA GLY A 71 1.07 11.64 9.13
C GLY A 71 -0.18 11.66 8.24
N THR A 72 -1.00 12.70 8.44
CA THR A 72 -2.32 12.88 7.81
C THR A 72 -2.28 12.78 6.27
N MET A 73 -1.23 13.27 5.62
CA MET A 73 -1.13 13.23 4.15
C MET A 73 -1.02 11.81 3.60
N ILE A 74 -0.30 10.93 4.30
CA ILE A 74 -0.13 9.53 3.87
C ILE A 74 -1.42 8.76 4.13
N LEU A 75 -2.05 9.11 5.24
CA LEU A 75 -3.33 8.59 5.65
C LEU A 75 -4.44 8.94 4.64
N MET A 76 -4.48 10.18 4.13
CA MET A 76 -5.34 10.59 3.02
C MET A 76 -5.13 9.73 1.76
N ARG A 77 -3.89 9.29 1.49
CA ARG A 77 -3.62 8.41 0.32
C ARG A 77 -4.24 7.03 0.51
N ALA A 78 -4.11 6.42 1.69
CA ALA A 78 -4.81 5.17 1.96
C ALA A 78 -6.33 5.32 1.86
N TYR A 79 -6.86 6.45 2.31
CA TYR A 79 -8.28 6.77 2.16
C TYR A 79 -8.72 6.86 0.70
N LEU A 80 -7.95 7.54 -0.15
CA LEU A 80 -8.22 7.58 -1.58
C LEU A 80 -8.18 6.18 -2.21
N ILE A 81 -7.23 5.34 -1.80
CA ILE A 81 -7.14 3.94 -2.27
C ILE A 81 -8.37 3.15 -1.88
N TYR A 82 -8.75 3.24 -0.61
CA TYR A 82 -9.90 2.56 -0.07
C TYR A 82 -11.21 3.02 -0.73
N ILE A 83 -11.45 4.33 -0.82
CA ILE A 83 -12.63 4.86 -1.53
C ILE A 83 -12.64 4.43 -2.98
N LEU A 84 -11.51 4.43 -3.68
CA LEU A 84 -11.52 4.08 -5.09
C LEU A 84 -11.99 2.64 -5.29
N VAL A 85 -11.49 1.71 -4.47
CA VAL A 85 -11.90 0.30 -4.55
C VAL A 85 -13.36 0.13 -4.17
N VAL A 86 -13.79 0.70 -3.03
CA VAL A 86 -15.17 0.58 -2.55
C VAL A 86 -16.15 1.32 -3.47
N GLY A 87 -15.77 2.51 -3.96
CA GLY A 87 -16.51 3.31 -4.93
C GLY A 87 -16.63 2.63 -6.31
N THR A 88 -15.61 1.88 -6.72
CA THR A 88 -15.70 1.02 -7.92
C THR A 88 -16.71 -0.10 -7.69
N ALA A 89 -16.64 -0.80 -6.56
CA ALA A 89 -17.61 -1.84 -6.22
C ALA A 89 -19.04 -1.28 -6.14
N TYR A 90 -19.20 -0.10 -5.53
CA TYR A 90 -20.44 0.65 -5.46
C TYR A 90 -20.99 0.99 -6.85
N THR A 91 -20.13 1.47 -7.75
CA THR A 91 -20.49 1.75 -9.14
C THR A 91 -21.00 0.50 -9.84
N VAL A 92 -20.23 -0.59 -9.77
CA VAL A 92 -20.59 -1.86 -10.41
C VAL A 92 -21.93 -2.37 -9.89
N LEU A 93 -22.22 -2.23 -8.60
CA LEU A 93 -23.48 -2.66 -8.00
C LEU A 93 -24.65 -1.71 -8.29
N SER A 94 -24.39 -0.41 -8.45
CA SER A 94 -25.42 0.58 -8.77
C SER A 94 -25.90 0.42 -10.19
N PHE A 95 -24.98 0.31 -11.16
CA PHE A 95 -25.34 0.17 -12.57
C PHE A 95 -25.55 -1.29 -13.01
N GLY A 96 -24.91 -2.26 -12.34
CA GLY A 96 -25.01 -3.69 -12.65
C GLY A 96 -25.90 -4.47 -11.68
N GLY A 97 -26.63 -3.80 -10.78
CA GLY A 97 -27.31 -4.40 -9.64
C GLY A 97 -28.24 -5.57 -9.99
N ALA A 98 -29.05 -5.40 -11.05
CA ALA A 98 -29.96 -6.44 -11.53
C ALA A 98 -29.23 -7.74 -11.87
N TYR A 99 -28.07 -7.63 -12.51
CA TYR A 99 -27.30 -8.79 -12.95
C TYR A 99 -26.52 -9.41 -11.80
N VAL A 100 -25.85 -8.59 -10.97
CA VAL A 100 -25.08 -9.09 -9.83
C VAL A 100 -25.98 -9.85 -8.87
N LEU A 101 -27.21 -9.36 -8.62
CA LEU A 101 -28.16 -10.05 -7.77
C LEU A 101 -28.75 -11.30 -8.40
N ARG A 102 -29.04 -11.31 -9.71
CA ARG A 102 -29.44 -12.55 -10.41
C ARG A 102 -28.35 -13.62 -10.32
N VAL A 103 -27.08 -13.22 -10.45
CA VAL A 103 -25.94 -14.14 -10.27
C VAL A 103 -25.83 -14.59 -8.82
N ALA A 104 -25.94 -13.68 -7.84
CA ALA A 104 -25.88 -14.01 -6.43
C ALA A 104 -27.03 -14.93 -5.97
N GLN A 105 -28.24 -14.72 -6.49
CA GLN A 105 -29.40 -15.60 -6.30
C GLN A 105 -29.15 -16.99 -6.87
N LYS A 106 -28.62 -17.08 -8.10
CA LYS A 106 -28.25 -18.37 -8.71
C LYS A 106 -27.16 -19.11 -7.93
N LEU A 107 -26.21 -18.37 -7.35
CA LEU A 107 -25.13 -18.92 -6.54
C LEU A 107 -25.54 -19.21 -5.08
N LYS A 108 -26.81 -18.96 -4.70
CA LYS A 108 -27.32 -19.07 -3.32
C LYS A 108 -26.48 -18.28 -2.30
N ILE A 109 -25.82 -17.21 -2.73
CA ILE A 109 -25.04 -16.32 -1.85
C ILE A 109 -25.98 -15.36 -1.10
N GLY A 110 -27.21 -15.20 -1.60
CA GLY A 110 -28.20 -14.20 -1.17
C GLY A 110 -29.09 -14.53 0.03
N GLU A 111 -29.25 -15.79 0.44
CA GLU A 111 -30.25 -16.13 1.48
C GLU A 111 -29.86 -15.61 2.88
N GLU A 112 -28.56 -15.56 3.19
CA GLU A 112 -28.05 -15.05 4.48
C GLU A 112 -27.57 -13.60 4.42
N SER A 113 -27.40 -13.04 3.22
CA SER A 113 -26.94 -11.67 3.06
C SER A 113 -28.18 -10.78 2.93
N GLY A 114 -28.38 -9.83 3.85
CA GLY A 114 -29.53 -8.90 3.88
C GLY A 114 -29.78 -8.09 2.59
N LEU A 115 -29.02 -8.33 1.53
CA LEU A 115 -29.28 -7.95 0.14
C LEU A 115 -30.61 -8.50 -0.43
N SER A 116 -31.10 -9.65 0.07
CA SER A 116 -32.41 -10.19 -0.36
C SER A 116 -33.57 -9.23 -0.04
N PHE A 117 -33.49 -8.52 1.09
CA PHE A 117 -34.45 -7.48 1.48
C PHE A 117 -34.47 -6.30 0.51
N LEU A 118 -33.30 -5.89 -0.01
CA LEU A 118 -33.21 -4.81 -0.99
C LEU A 118 -33.81 -5.23 -2.34
N SER A 119 -33.55 -6.46 -2.77
CA SER A 119 -34.03 -6.97 -4.06
C SER A 119 -35.54 -7.26 -4.12
N SER A 120 -36.19 -7.39 -2.96
CA SER A 120 -37.63 -7.70 -2.89
C SER A 120 -38.53 -6.46 -2.88
N ASN A 121 -37.99 -5.30 -2.48
CA ASN A 121 -38.77 -4.09 -2.26
C ASN A 121 -38.49 -2.97 -3.26
N MET A 122 -37.44 -3.07 -4.08
CA MET A 122 -37.00 -2.01 -4.97
C MET A 122 -36.67 -2.56 -6.35
N ALA A 123 -37.20 -1.92 -7.39
CA ALA A 123 -36.81 -2.22 -8.77
C ALA A 123 -35.39 -1.71 -9.02
N PHE A 124 -34.63 -2.39 -9.89
CA PHE A 124 -33.23 -2.02 -10.16
C PHE A 124 -33.09 -0.70 -10.90
N ASP A 125 -34.10 -0.35 -11.69
CA ASP A 125 -34.16 0.91 -12.43
C ASP A 125 -34.74 2.05 -11.56
N ASP A 126 -35.09 1.76 -10.30
CA ASP A 126 -35.56 2.77 -9.36
C ASP A 126 -34.42 3.76 -9.07
N PRO A 127 -34.66 5.08 -9.22
CA PRO A 127 -33.71 6.10 -8.81
C PRO A 127 -33.18 5.96 -7.38
N ALA A 128 -33.88 5.28 -6.47
CA ALA A 128 -33.42 5.04 -5.10
C ALA A 128 -32.36 3.93 -4.98
N TRP A 129 -32.16 3.09 -6.01
CA TRP A 129 -31.28 1.92 -5.96
C TRP A 129 -29.83 2.26 -5.60
N PRO A 130 -29.15 3.22 -6.25
CA PRO A 130 -27.78 3.58 -5.90
C PRO A 130 -27.65 4.06 -4.46
N LEU A 131 -28.64 4.78 -3.94
CA LEU A 131 -28.60 5.23 -2.55
C LEU A 131 -28.71 4.03 -1.60
N ALA A 132 -29.63 3.10 -1.88
CA ALA A 132 -29.80 1.87 -1.09
C ALA A 132 -28.52 1.02 -1.07
N VAL A 133 -27.84 0.87 -2.21
CA VAL A 133 -26.54 0.16 -2.29
C VAL A 133 -25.49 0.85 -1.42
N SER A 134 -25.40 2.19 -1.44
CA SER A 134 -24.42 2.93 -0.63
C SER A 134 -24.67 2.74 0.88
N LEU A 135 -25.94 2.79 1.29
CA LEU A 135 -26.35 2.55 2.68
C LEU A 135 -26.08 1.11 3.10
N ALA A 136 -26.19 0.14 2.18
CA ALA A 136 -25.81 -1.24 2.44
C ALA A 136 -24.29 -1.37 2.70
N PHE A 137 -23.44 -0.70 1.91
CA PHE A 137 -21.99 -0.68 2.16
C PHE A 137 -21.63 -0.01 3.49
N VAL A 138 -22.32 1.07 3.84
CA VAL A 138 -21.99 1.86 5.03
C VAL A 138 -22.56 1.24 6.31
N GLY A 139 -23.82 0.81 6.29
CA GLY A 139 -24.56 0.39 7.48
C GLY A 139 -24.71 -1.12 7.64
N LEU A 140 -24.73 -1.88 6.53
CA LEU A 140 -24.93 -3.34 6.58
C LEU A 140 -23.62 -4.13 6.48
N ALA A 141 -22.52 -3.52 6.08
CA ALA A 141 -21.27 -4.24 5.93
C ALA A 141 -20.79 -4.90 7.23
N ASP A 142 -21.00 -4.27 8.39
CA ASP A 142 -20.71 -4.90 9.68
C ASP A 142 -21.65 -6.07 10.00
N THR A 143 -22.91 -5.97 9.58
CA THR A 143 -23.94 -7.01 9.83
C THR A 143 -23.79 -8.23 8.93
N ILE A 144 -23.16 -8.09 7.76
CA ILE A 144 -22.95 -9.18 6.79
C ILE A 144 -21.50 -9.68 6.93
N PRO A 145 -21.25 -10.84 7.59
CA PRO A 145 -19.90 -11.29 7.92
C PRO A 145 -18.97 -11.40 6.70
N ARG A 146 -19.51 -11.83 5.56
CA ARG A 146 -18.74 -11.96 4.31
C ARG A 146 -18.31 -10.62 3.74
N LEU A 147 -19.20 -9.62 3.75
CA LEU A 147 -18.88 -8.27 3.28
C LEU A 147 -17.85 -7.62 4.21
N ASN A 148 -18.01 -7.80 5.52
CA ASN A 148 -17.02 -7.38 6.52
C ASN A 148 -15.64 -8.01 6.25
N VAL A 149 -15.55 -9.31 5.94
CA VAL A 149 -14.26 -9.97 5.62
C VAL A 149 -13.60 -9.35 4.38
N ILE A 150 -14.36 -9.15 3.30
CA ILE A 150 -13.86 -8.56 2.05
C ILE A 150 -13.40 -7.13 2.30
N GLU A 151 -14.22 -6.34 2.98
CA GLU A 151 -13.91 -4.96 3.27
C GLU A 151 -12.69 -4.81 4.18
N ARG A 152 -12.59 -5.60 5.25
CA ARG A 152 -11.38 -5.69 6.08
C ARG A 152 -10.15 -6.07 5.26
N HIS A 153 -10.33 -6.86 4.21
CA HIS A 153 -9.24 -7.18 3.30
C HIS A 153 -8.83 -5.96 2.45
N ILE A 154 -9.80 -5.25 1.87
CA ILE A 154 -9.58 -4.01 1.10
C ILE A 154 -8.91 -2.96 1.98
N ARG A 155 -9.38 -2.81 3.23
CA ARG A 155 -8.82 -1.84 4.18
C ARG A 155 -7.40 -2.19 4.60
N ARG A 156 -7.12 -3.46 4.91
CA ARG A 156 -5.75 -3.95 5.16
C ARG A 156 -4.86 -3.75 3.95
N LEU A 157 -5.37 -3.95 2.72
CA LEU A 157 -4.62 -3.68 1.51
C LEU A 157 -4.31 -2.18 1.38
N ALA A 158 -5.29 -1.29 1.61
CA ALA A 158 -5.07 0.15 1.60
C ALA A 158 -4.02 0.59 2.63
N HIS A 159 -4.12 0.11 3.88
CA HIS A 159 -3.11 0.37 4.91
C HIS A 159 -1.73 -0.20 4.55
N ARG A 160 -1.66 -1.46 4.10
CA ARG A 160 -0.39 -2.09 3.71
C ARG A 160 0.26 -1.38 2.53
N SER A 161 -0.55 -0.89 1.58
CA SER A 161 -0.06 -0.17 0.40
C SER A 161 0.66 1.14 0.74
N ILE A 162 0.25 1.81 1.84
CA ILE A 162 0.94 2.99 2.36
C ILE A 162 1.96 2.65 3.46
N GLY A 163 2.27 1.38 3.68
CA GLY A 163 3.25 0.93 4.67
C GLY A 163 2.75 0.90 6.11
N ILE A 164 1.44 0.93 6.39
CA ILE A 164 0.91 0.70 7.75
C ILE A 164 0.49 -0.77 7.89
N PRO A 165 1.01 -1.56 8.85
CA PRO A 165 2.18 -1.34 9.72
C PRO A 165 3.59 -1.68 9.15
N PRO A 166 3.80 -2.25 7.94
CA PRO A 166 5.13 -2.72 7.53
C PRO A 166 6.27 -1.72 7.67
N LEU A 167 6.03 -0.44 7.37
CA LEU A 167 7.02 0.63 7.47
C LEU A 167 7.37 0.92 8.93
N ILE A 168 6.38 1.06 9.81
CA ILE A 168 6.67 1.29 11.24
C ILE A 168 7.52 0.15 11.80
N ARG A 169 7.23 -1.10 11.41
CA ARG A 169 8.07 -2.25 11.76
C ARG A 169 9.47 -2.19 11.16
N SER A 170 9.63 -1.76 9.90
CA SER A 170 10.95 -1.62 9.31
C SER A 170 11.76 -0.50 9.99
N LEU A 171 11.13 0.61 10.32
CA LEU A 171 11.74 1.72 11.06
C LEU A 171 12.13 1.29 12.47
N THR A 172 11.24 0.57 13.17
CA THR A 172 11.52 0.00 14.51
C THR A 172 12.74 -0.92 14.45
N ARG A 173 12.84 -1.80 13.44
CA ARG A 173 14.02 -2.66 13.27
C ARG A 173 15.30 -1.86 13.02
N THR A 174 15.21 -0.75 12.30
CA THR A 174 16.36 0.12 12.04
C THR A 174 16.82 0.82 13.31
N VAL A 175 15.89 1.29 14.15
CA VAL A 175 16.19 1.81 15.49
C VAL A 175 16.88 0.72 16.32
N LEU A 176 16.33 -0.50 16.35
CA LEU A 176 16.92 -1.61 17.10
C LEU A 176 18.32 -2.02 16.60
N GLN A 177 18.64 -1.79 15.33
CA GLN A 177 19.95 -2.10 14.72
C GLN A 177 21.03 -1.04 15.02
N ILE A 178 20.64 0.17 15.42
CA ILE A 178 21.61 1.19 15.81
C ILE A 178 22.20 0.78 17.16
N ARG A 179 23.48 0.38 17.12
CA ARG A 179 24.23 0.10 18.33
C ARG A 179 24.62 1.39 19.02
N LEU A 180 24.59 1.36 20.35
CA LEU A 180 25.20 2.40 21.19
C LEU A 180 26.73 2.24 21.14
N GLN A 181 27.32 2.34 19.96
CA GLN A 181 28.76 2.18 19.80
C GLN A 181 29.45 3.37 20.48
N GLN A 182 30.06 3.12 21.64
CA GLN A 182 31.19 3.78 22.32
C GLN A 182 31.60 5.21 21.89
N ASP A 183 30.67 6.11 21.60
CA ASP A 183 30.96 7.54 21.61
C ASP A 183 31.20 7.91 23.08
N GLY A 184 32.47 7.89 23.44
CA GLY A 184 32.96 7.90 24.80
C GLY A 184 32.31 9.01 25.64
N GLY A 185 31.56 8.60 26.66
CA GLY A 185 31.24 9.46 27.80
C GLY A 185 29.88 10.14 27.78
N ALA A 186 28.92 9.71 26.95
CA ALA A 186 27.52 10.04 27.25
C ALA A 186 27.22 9.51 28.67
N HIS A 187 26.99 10.42 29.61
CA HIS A 187 26.71 10.12 31.01
C HIS A 187 25.45 9.26 31.09
N ASN A 188 25.59 7.94 31.03
CA ASN A 188 24.55 7.08 31.55
C ASN A 188 24.64 7.19 33.09
N PRO A 189 23.65 7.81 33.76
CA PRO A 189 23.68 7.96 35.21
C PRO A 189 23.77 6.61 35.94
N ARG A 190 23.42 5.50 35.26
CA ARG A 190 23.42 4.14 35.79
C ARG A 190 24.57 3.24 35.31
N ALA A 191 25.59 3.80 34.64
CA ALA A 191 26.72 3.01 34.14
C ALA A 191 27.42 2.20 35.25
N ALA A 192 27.52 2.76 36.46
CA ALA A 192 28.11 2.08 37.62
C ALA A 192 27.27 0.88 38.10
N GLU A 193 25.94 1.03 38.12
CA GLU A 193 24.99 -0.02 38.49
C GLU A 193 25.00 -1.16 37.47
N HIS A 194 25.11 -0.83 36.19
CA HIS A 194 25.23 -1.82 35.11
C HIS A 194 26.51 -2.65 35.25
N GLY A 195 27.63 -2.04 35.65
CA GLY A 195 28.88 -2.77 35.95
C GLY A 195 28.71 -3.83 37.05
N ALA A 196 27.99 -3.50 38.11
CA ALA A 196 27.67 -4.45 39.18
C ALA A 196 26.73 -5.56 38.69
N PHE A 197 25.72 -5.20 37.89
CA PHE A 197 24.79 -6.16 37.29
C PHE A 197 25.49 -7.16 36.36
N LEU A 198 26.40 -6.66 35.53
CA LEU A 198 27.25 -7.47 34.65
C LEU A 198 28.06 -8.51 35.45
N GLN A 199 28.67 -8.13 36.58
CA GLN A 199 29.37 -9.08 37.46
C GLN A 199 28.40 -10.10 38.07
N ALA A 200 27.20 -9.67 38.45
CA ALA A 200 26.19 -10.53 39.02
C ALA A 200 25.66 -11.57 38.00
N LEU A 201 25.47 -11.19 36.73
CA LEU A 201 25.13 -12.10 35.63
C LEU A 201 26.22 -13.16 35.41
N ALA A 202 27.50 -12.76 35.48
CA ALA A 202 28.62 -13.68 35.35
C ALA A 202 28.60 -14.70 36.50
N ALA A 203 28.32 -14.26 37.73
CA ALA A 203 28.19 -15.15 38.88
C ALA A 203 27.02 -16.16 38.75
N LEU A 204 25.98 -15.82 37.99
CA LEU A 204 24.86 -16.72 37.66
C LEU A 204 25.14 -17.66 36.48
N GLY A 205 26.30 -17.55 35.82
CA GLY A 205 26.66 -18.33 34.64
C GLY A 205 25.83 -17.96 33.40
N ILE A 206 25.39 -16.71 33.28
CA ILE A 206 24.68 -16.18 32.11
C ILE A 206 25.67 -15.38 31.27
N GLU A 207 26.47 -16.05 30.45
CA GLU A 207 27.55 -15.39 29.68
C GLU A 207 27.11 -14.95 28.28
N GLY A 208 26.35 -15.77 27.56
CA GLY A 208 26.16 -15.58 26.11
C GLY A 208 25.30 -14.38 25.66
N HIS A 209 24.57 -13.71 26.57
CA HIS A 209 23.61 -12.64 26.24
C HIS A 209 23.81 -11.39 27.12
N ARG A 210 24.91 -11.36 27.89
CA ARG A 210 25.19 -10.35 28.91
C ARG A 210 25.34 -8.95 28.30
N ASP A 211 26.19 -8.82 27.29
CA ASP A 211 26.51 -7.53 26.68
C ASP A 211 25.30 -6.96 25.94
N GLU A 212 24.55 -7.81 25.24
CA GLU A 212 23.34 -7.42 24.52
C GLU A 212 22.24 -6.96 25.49
N PHE A 213 22.10 -7.61 26.65
CA PHE A 213 21.14 -7.19 27.66
C PHE A 213 21.50 -5.83 28.26
N VAL A 214 22.78 -5.59 28.56
CA VAL A 214 23.19 -4.29 29.12
C VAL A 214 23.13 -3.18 28.09
N GLU A 215 23.50 -3.44 26.84
CA GLU A 215 23.28 -2.49 25.75
C GLU A 215 21.80 -2.13 25.60
N ARG A 216 20.88 -3.08 25.80
CA ARG A 216 19.43 -2.79 25.84
C ARG A 216 19.04 -1.94 27.05
N LEU A 217 19.53 -2.24 28.25
CA LEU A 217 19.23 -1.44 29.44
C LEU A 217 19.74 0.00 29.33
N ASP A 218 20.97 0.17 28.83
CA ASP A 218 21.56 1.48 28.52
C ASP A 218 20.64 2.25 27.57
N ARG A 219 20.21 1.59 26.49
CA ARG A 219 19.34 2.19 25.49
C ARG A 219 17.98 2.56 26.03
N ILE A 220 17.34 1.67 26.81
CA ILE A 220 16.07 1.95 27.46
C ILE A 220 16.23 3.16 28.40
N ALA A 221 17.26 3.20 29.23
CA ALA A 221 17.49 4.30 30.16
C ALA A 221 17.65 5.63 29.40
N ILE A 222 18.59 5.69 28.44
CA ILE A 222 18.88 6.90 27.66
C ILE A 222 17.66 7.36 26.89
N LEU A 223 17.03 6.47 26.10
CA LEU A 223 15.88 6.84 25.29
C LEU A 223 14.65 7.17 26.14
N SER A 224 14.47 6.54 27.30
CA SER A 224 13.36 6.87 28.20
C SER A 224 13.50 8.27 28.80
N ASP A 225 14.71 8.69 29.18
CA ASP A 225 14.98 10.04 29.67
C ASP A 225 14.78 11.07 28.55
N GLU A 226 15.31 10.78 27.36
CA GLU A 226 15.27 11.70 26.23
C GLU A 226 13.88 11.85 25.60
N VAL A 227 13.10 10.76 25.53
CA VAL A 227 11.84 10.71 24.80
C VAL A 227 10.62 10.77 25.73
N LEU A 228 10.71 10.23 26.95
CA LEU A 228 9.59 10.12 27.88
C LEU A 228 9.79 10.92 29.18
N GLY A 229 10.94 11.58 29.34
CA GLY A 229 11.27 12.39 30.50
C GLY A 229 10.43 13.67 30.55
N ASP A 230 10.24 14.21 31.76
CA ASP A 230 9.45 15.43 31.96
C ASP A 230 10.10 16.66 31.31
N GLN A 231 11.41 16.58 31.01
CA GLN A 231 12.19 17.60 30.29
C GLN A 231 12.47 17.23 28.84
N ALA A 232 11.77 16.22 28.29
CA ALA A 232 11.94 15.83 26.89
C ALA A 232 11.59 17.01 25.98
N VAL A 233 12.59 17.52 25.26
CA VAL A 233 12.40 18.54 24.21
C VAL A 233 11.65 17.95 23.02
N TRP A 234 11.86 16.65 22.77
CA TRP A 234 11.25 15.92 21.68
C TRP A 234 10.72 14.56 22.18
N PRO A 235 9.53 14.12 21.75
CA PRO A 235 8.61 14.80 20.82
C PRO A 235 7.87 15.98 21.45
N SER A 236 7.21 16.79 20.62
CA SER A 236 6.37 17.90 21.06
C SER A 236 5.31 17.49 22.10
N ALA A 237 4.93 18.43 22.98
CA ALA A 237 3.92 18.20 24.02
C ALA A 237 2.55 17.75 23.45
N GLU A 238 2.21 18.19 22.23
CA GLU A 238 1.00 17.75 21.53
C GLU A 238 1.03 16.25 21.22
N LEU A 239 2.16 15.75 20.67
CA LEU A 239 2.32 14.32 20.41
C LEU A 239 2.35 13.51 21.71
N HIS A 240 3.04 14.00 22.73
CA HIS A 240 3.00 13.37 24.06
C HIS A 240 1.57 13.20 24.58
N SER A 241 0.76 14.25 24.51
CA SER A 241 -0.66 14.19 24.91
C SER A 241 -1.44 13.22 24.02
N ARG A 242 -1.26 13.28 22.69
CA ARG A 242 -1.95 12.43 21.72
C ARG A 242 -1.64 10.95 21.92
N PHE A 243 -0.41 10.61 22.27
CA PHE A 243 0.06 9.24 22.48
C PHE A 243 0.10 8.82 23.95
N GLY A 244 -0.44 9.62 24.87
CA GLY A 244 -0.37 9.38 26.31
C GLY A 244 -0.91 8.01 26.75
N LEU A 245 -1.93 7.48 26.06
CA LEU A 245 -2.47 6.13 26.33
C LEU A 245 -1.49 5.00 25.99
N ALA A 246 -0.60 5.19 25.03
CA ALA A 246 0.43 4.23 24.64
C ALA A 246 1.74 4.45 25.42
N ILE A 247 2.07 5.70 25.76
CA ILE A 247 3.26 6.06 26.54
C ILE A 247 3.16 5.55 27.98
N ARG A 248 2.00 5.74 28.64
CA ARG A 248 1.85 5.42 30.07
C ARG A 248 2.18 3.95 30.41
N PRO A 249 1.66 2.93 29.68
CA PRO A 249 2.04 1.55 29.94
C PRO A 249 3.54 1.29 29.75
N VAL A 250 4.17 1.90 28.75
CA VAL A 250 5.61 1.74 28.49
C VAL A 250 6.43 2.36 29.63
N LYS A 251 6.06 3.56 30.10
CA LYS A 251 6.71 4.21 31.26
C LYS A 251 6.60 3.34 32.52
N GLN A 252 5.41 2.81 32.80
CA GLN A 252 5.18 1.89 33.93
C GLN A 252 6.00 0.60 33.81
N ASP A 253 6.11 0.04 32.60
CA ASP A 253 6.89 -1.16 32.34
C ASP A 253 8.41 -0.91 32.50
N ILE A 254 8.91 0.27 32.08
CA ILE A 254 10.30 0.70 32.30
C ILE A 254 10.60 0.84 33.80
N GLU A 255 9.75 1.56 34.53
CA GLU A 255 9.90 1.74 35.99
C GLU A 255 9.89 0.39 36.73
N ALA A 256 8.97 -0.49 36.36
CA ALA A 256 8.90 -1.84 36.92
C ALA A 256 10.13 -2.68 36.57
N LEU A 257 10.63 -2.63 35.33
CA LEU A 257 11.84 -3.34 34.92
C LEU A 257 13.05 -2.91 35.76
N PHE A 258 13.26 -1.60 35.92
CA PHE A 258 14.40 -1.11 36.71
C PHE A 258 14.25 -1.45 38.19
N SER A 259 13.04 -1.36 38.75
CA SER A 259 12.77 -1.82 40.11
C SER A 259 13.05 -3.33 40.28
N ASP A 260 12.72 -4.16 39.29
CA ASP A 260 12.99 -5.60 39.30
C ASP A 260 14.51 -5.86 39.27
N ILE A 261 15.26 -5.09 38.46
CA ILE A 261 16.72 -5.18 38.36
C ILE A 261 17.38 -4.76 39.68
N ASP A 262 16.94 -3.67 40.29
CA ASP A 262 17.45 -3.20 41.59
C ASP A 262 17.19 -4.25 42.68
N GLY A 263 16.00 -4.85 42.69
CA GLY A 263 15.68 -5.97 43.58
C GLY A 263 16.57 -7.19 43.36
N LEU A 264 16.84 -7.55 42.10
CA LEU A 264 17.76 -8.64 41.76
C LEU A 264 19.20 -8.36 42.21
N LEU A 265 19.68 -7.12 42.05
CA LEU A 265 21.01 -6.71 42.50
C LEU A 265 21.16 -6.85 44.01
N LEU A 266 20.15 -6.44 44.78
CA LEU A 266 20.15 -6.59 46.24
C LEU A 266 20.18 -8.07 46.64
N LEU A 267 19.32 -8.90 46.05
CA LEU A 267 19.28 -10.33 46.33
C LEU A 267 20.58 -11.07 45.96
N LEU A 268 21.23 -10.63 44.87
CA LEU A 268 22.52 -11.18 44.43
C LEU A 268 23.65 -10.75 45.37
N ARG A 269 23.66 -9.49 45.80
CA ARG A 269 24.63 -8.98 46.78
C ARG A 269 24.53 -9.74 48.09
N ASP A 270 23.31 -9.97 48.58
CA ASP A 270 23.07 -10.75 49.81
C ASP A 270 23.51 -12.21 49.66
N ALA A 271 23.30 -12.81 48.47
CA ALA A 271 23.74 -14.17 48.19
C ALA A 271 25.27 -14.30 48.04
N GLN A 272 25.97 -13.26 47.59
CA GLN A 272 27.43 -13.25 47.46
C GLN A 272 28.16 -13.03 48.80
N LEU A 273 27.56 -12.32 49.75
CA LEU A 273 28.16 -12.02 51.05
C LEU A 273 28.25 -13.24 52.00
N GLN A 274 27.56 -14.35 51.70
CA GLN A 274 27.51 -15.55 52.54
C GLN A 274 28.44 -16.70 52.04
N ASP A 275 29.75 -16.58 52.22
CA ASP A 275 30.74 -17.69 52.08
C ASP A 275 31.20 -18.14 50.68
N GLY A 276 31.06 -17.32 49.63
CA GLY A 276 31.74 -17.55 48.34
C GLY A 276 31.36 -18.85 47.58
N THR A 277 30.45 -19.64 48.14
CA THR A 277 29.84 -20.82 47.54
C THR A 277 28.33 -20.72 47.72
N PRO A 278 27.54 -20.74 46.63
CA PRO A 278 26.10 -20.56 46.73
C PRO A 278 25.47 -21.81 47.37
N GLN A 279 25.19 -21.75 48.67
CA GLN A 279 24.71 -22.90 49.45
C GLN A 279 23.31 -23.40 49.07
N ASN A 280 22.53 -22.64 48.28
CA ASN A 280 21.18 -23.05 47.90
C ASN A 280 20.97 -23.05 46.36
N PRO A 281 21.08 -24.21 45.69
CA PRO A 281 20.90 -24.31 44.25
C PRO A 281 19.48 -23.93 43.80
N ALA A 282 18.47 -24.09 44.66
CA ALA A 282 17.10 -23.67 44.34
C ALA A 282 16.96 -22.15 44.31
N LYS A 283 17.64 -21.44 45.22
CA LYS A 283 17.67 -19.96 45.23
C LYS A 283 18.37 -19.42 43.98
N LEU A 284 19.50 -20.02 43.58
CA LEU A 284 20.17 -19.67 42.32
C LEU A 284 19.29 -19.92 41.09
N ALA A 285 18.62 -21.07 41.02
CA ALA A 285 17.72 -21.38 39.92
C ALA A 285 16.56 -20.37 39.83
N HIS A 286 16.03 -19.93 40.97
CA HIS A 286 15.01 -18.88 41.02
C HIS A 286 15.53 -17.53 40.50
N LEU A 287 16.70 -17.08 40.97
CA LEU A 287 17.33 -15.84 40.51
C LEU A 287 17.63 -15.88 39.01
N ARG A 288 18.12 -17.02 38.50
CA ARG A 288 18.35 -17.23 37.07
C ARG A 288 17.07 -17.09 36.27
N ARG A 289 15.96 -17.67 36.75
CA ARG A 289 14.65 -17.55 36.11
C ARG A 289 14.15 -16.11 36.10
N GLN A 290 14.24 -15.39 37.22
CA GLN A 290 13.86 -13.97 37.30
C GLN A 290 14.72 -13.10 36.38
N CYS A 291 16.01 -13.38 36.29
CA CYS A 291 16.89 -12.71 35.35
C CYS A 291 16.46 -12.94 33.90
N HIS A 292 16.17 -14.19 33.50
CA HIS A 292 15.67 -14.48 32.15
C HIS A 292 14.35 -13.77 31.85
N LEU A 293 13.43 -13.70 32.83
CA LEU A 293 12.18 -12.94 32.68
C LEU A 293 12.44 -11.45 32.50
N SER A 294 13.38 -10.87 33.25
CA SER A 294 13.78 -9.46 33.13
C SER A 294 14.43 -9.19 31.76
N MET A 295 15.21 -10.13 31.23
CA MET A 295 15.78 -10.05 29.88
C MET A 295 14.72 -10.03 28.80
N GLN A 296 13.72 -10.92 28.88
CA GLN A 296 12.59 -10.93 27.94
C GLN A 296 11.77 -9.63 28.04
N ARG A 297 11.55 -9.15 29.27
CA ARG A 297 10.81 -7.89 29.51
C ARG A 297 11.55 -6.69 28.94
N ALA A 298 12.88 -6.62 29.11
CA ALA A 298 13.68 -5.57 28.51
C ALA A 298 13.66 -5.62 26.97
N GLU A 299 13.70 -6.80 26.35
CA GLU A 299 13.57 -6.91 24.89
C GLU A 299 12.22 -6.36 24.40
N MET A 300 11.13 -6.68 25.10
CA MET A 300 9.81 -6.14 24.79
C MET A 300 9.75 -4.62 24.95
N ILE A 301 10.27 -4.08 26.05
CA ILE A 301 10.30 -2.65 26.34
C ILE A 301 11.16 -1.89 25.32
N ASP A 302 12.35 -2.41 24.98
CA ASP A 302 13.24 -1.83 23.98
C ASP A 302 12.56 -1.76 22.60
N ARG A 303 11.84 -2.81 22.22
CA ARG A 303 11.04 -2.84 20.99
C ARG A 303 9.89 -1.84 21.03
N ASP A 304 9.16 -1.76 22.13
CA ASP A 304 8.04 -0.85 22.29
C ASP A 304 8.50 0.62 22.26
N LEU A 305 9.60 0.94 22.97
CA LEU A 305 10.20 2.26 22.97
C LEU A 305 10.74 2.65 21.58
N SER A 306 11.43 1.72 20.90
CA SER A 306 11.91 1.90 19.53
C SER A 306 10.76 2.15 18.55
N MET A 307 9.62 1.51 18.76
CA MET A 307 8.42 1.70 17.97
C MET A 307 7.78 3.07 18.24
N LEU A 308 7.71 3.52 19.49
CA LEU A 308 7.25 4.88 19.83
C LEU A 308 8.12 5.93 19.14
N ILE A 309 9.44 5.78 19.18
CA ILE A 309 10.37 6.70 18.50
C ILE A 309 10.12 6.72 16.99
N ALA A 310 9.94 5.55 16.36
CA ALA A 310 9.62 5.48 14.95
C ALA A 310 8.28 6.17 14.61
N ILE A 311 7.27 6.05 15.48
CA ILE A 311 5.97 6.72 15.32
C ILE A 311 6.11 8.23 15.51
N PHE A 312 6.87 8.68 16.50
CA PHE A 312 7.12 10.11 16.73
C PHE A 312 7.89 10.73 15.56
N ALA A 313 8.96 10.10 15.09
CA ALA A 313 9.72 10.55 13.92
C ALA A 313 8.84 10.61 12.66
N GLU A 314 7.87 9.71 12.50
CA GLU A 314 6.95 9.75 11.36
C GLU A 314 5.94 10.92 11.43
N ASN A 315 5.55 11.34 12.64
CA ASN A 315 4.58 12.41 12.87
C ASN A 315 5.22 13.81 13.02
N GLU A 316 6.47 13.88 13.46
CA GLU A 316 7.24 15.11 13.65
C GLU A 316 8.51 15.04 12.79
N PRO A 317 8.47 15.54 11.53
CA PRO A 317 9.56 15.37 10.56
C PRO A 317 10.74 16.31 10.80
N ASN A 318 10.60 17.29 11.69
CA ASN A 318 11.64 18.26 12.00
C ASN A 318 12.15 17.96 13.40
N LEU A 319 13.43 17.63 13.52
CA LEU A 319 14.08 17.50 14.80
C LEU A 319 14.55 18.89 15.25
N PRO A 320 14.25 19.33 16.48
CA PRO A 320 14.84 20.54 17.06
C PRO A 320 16.38 20.43 17.11
N ASP A 321 17.07 21.55 16.88
CA ASP A 321 18.54 21.61 16.85
C ASP A 321 19.19 21.25 18.20
N ASP A 322 18.43 21.34 19.29
CA ASP A 322 18.84 21.07 20.67
C ASP A 322 18.63 19.59 21.09
N VAL A 323 18.14 18.74 20.19
CA VAL A 323 18.05 17.30 20.47
C VAL A 323 19.44 16.70 20.58
N LYS A 324 19.63 15.89 21.64
CA LYS A 324 20.89 15.19 21.90
C LYS A 324 21.33 14.38 20.66
N PRO A 325 22.65 14.31 20.39
CA PRO A 325 23.19 13.74 19.15
C PRO A 325 22.86 12.25 18.96
N LEU A 326 22.59 11.54 20.07
CA LEU A 326 22.19 10.14 20.03
C LEU A 326 20.81 9.98 19.40
N LEU A 327 19.76 10.59 19.96
CA LEU A 327 18.42 10.59 19.38
C LEU A 327 18.42 11.18 17.96
N GLY A 328 19.23 12.20 17.70
CA GLY A 328 19.46 12.73 16.34
C GLY A 328 19.84 11.64 15.34
N ARG A 329 20.84 10.80 15.65
CA ARG A 329 21.23 9.67 14.78
C ARG A 329 20.12 8.65 14.54
N PHE A 330 19.32 8.36 15.57
CA PHE A 330 18.17 7.45 15.43
C PHE A 330 17.14 8.02 14.44
N VAL A 331 16.80 9.29 14.63
CA VAL A 331 15.81 10.00 13.82
C VAL A 331 16.32 10.21 12.39
N ASP A 332 17.59 10.60 12.20
CA ASP A 332 18.21 10.77 10.89
C ASP A 332 18.18 9.48 10.08
N ARG A 333 18.54 8.34 10.69
CA ARG A 333 18.51 7.05 10.01
C ARG A 333 17.08 6.61 9.68
N ILE A 334 16.11 6.94 10.54
CA ILE A 334 14.68 6.77 10.23
C ILE A 334 14.29 7.60 9.00
N TYR A 335 14.73 8.86 8.93
CA TYR A 335 14.44 9.74 7.79
C TYR A 335 15.13 9.28 6.51
N GLU A 336 16.38 8.84 6.56
CA GLU A 336 17.09 8.26 5.41
C GLU A 336 16.33 7.06 4.85
N GLN A 337 15.92 6.12 5.72
CA GLN A 337 15.19 4.94 5.30
C GLN A 337 13.79 5.28 4.76
N ARG A 338 13.09 6.21 5.41
CA ARG A 338 11.79 6.73 4.96
C ARG A 338 11.89 7.33 3.57
N ASN A 339 12.92 8.15 3.35
CA ASN A 339 13.17 8.85 2.10
C ASN A 339 13.59 7.89 0.98
N ALA A 340 14.34 6.82 1.30
CA ALA A 340 14.77 5.80 0.36
C ALA A 340 13.64 4.83 -0.06
N GLY A 341 12.67 4.57 0.81
CA GLY A 341 11.68 3.50 0.61
C GLY A 341 10.37 3.90 -0.08
N GLY A 342 9.89 5.14 0.07
CA GLY A 342 8.45 5.41 -0.12
C GLY A 342 8.03 6.28 -1.30
N ARG A 343 8.89 7.18 -1.81
CA ARG A 343 8.37 8.30 -2.63
C ARG A 343 7.96 7.91 -4.06
N VAL A 344 8.60 6.90 -4.65
CA VAL A 344 8.36 6.59 -6.08
C VAL A 344 7.11 5.74 -6.27
N LEU A 345 6.97 4.63 -5.55
CA LEU A 345 5.81 3.75 -5.68
C LEU A 345 4.52 4.45 -5.25
N ASP A 346 4.56 5.23 -4.17
CA ASP A 346 3.42 6.02 -3.71
C ASP A 346 2.98 7.05 -4.74
N ARG A 347 3.94 7.75 -5.39
CA ARG A 347 3.63 8.73 -6.45
C ARG A 347 3.05 8.04 -7.67
N LEU A 348 3.62 6.91 -8.10
CA LEU A 348 3.11 6.15 -9.24
C LEU A 348 1.69 5.61 -8.97
N LEU A 349 1.44 5.11 -7.76
CA LEU A 349 0.14 4.61 -7.38
C LEU A 349 -0.89 5.75 -7.29
N LEU A 350 -0.53 6.90 -6.72
CA LEU A 350 -1.37 8.10 -6.72
C LEU A 350 -1.67 8.60 -8.15
N ILE A 351 -0.66 8.66 -9.02
CA ILE A 351 -0.82 9.05 -10.42
C ILE A 351 -1.78 8.08 -11.12
N LEU A 352 -1.62 6.78 -10.90
CA LEU A 352 -2.53 5.79 -11.45
C LEU A 352 -3.96 5.96 -10.91
N MET A 353 -4.12 6.19 -9.61
CA MET A 353 -5.44 6.44 -9.01
C MET A 353 -6.10 7.67 -9.62
N LEU A 354 -5.36 8.77 -9.71
CA LEU A 354 -5.86 10.02 -10.29
C LEU A 354 -6.27 9.80 -11.74
N MET A 355 -5.46 9.07 -12.51
CA MET A 355 -5.80 8.70 -13.88
C MET A 355 -7.07 7.86 -13.92
N LEU A 356 -7.22 6.82 -13.09
CA LEU A 356 -8.42 5.99 -13.04
C LEU A 356 -9.68 6.79 -12.66
N VAL A 357 -9.56 7.74 -11.73
CA VAL A 357 -10.67 8.64 -11.37
C VAL A 357 -11.03 9.54 -12.54
N LEU A 358 -10.05 10.14 -13.22
CA LEU A 358 -10.29 10.97 -14.40
C LEU A 358 -10.92 10.16 -15.55
N VAL A 359 -10.48 8.92 -15.74
CA VAL A 359 -11.05 7.95 -16.68
C VAL A 359 -12.54 7.75 -16.40
N TRP A 360 -12.83 7.46 -15.13
CA TRP A 360 -14.18 7.14 -14.70
C TRP A 360 -15.10 8.36 -14.83
N ALA A 361 -14.64 9.53 -14.39
CA ALA A 361 -15.35 10.80 -14.51
C ALA A 361 -15.62 11.18 -15.98
N ALA A 362 -14.64 11.01 -16.87
CA ALA A 362 -14.79 11.31 -18.30
C ALA A 362 -15.78 10.36 -18.98
N THR A 363 -15.72 9.06 -18.65
CA THR A 363 -16.65 8.06 -19.18
C THR A 363 -18.07 8.36 -18.71
N PHE A 364 -18.25 8.65 -17.42
CA PHE A 364 -19.54 9.00 -16.84
C PHE A 364 -20.12 10.29 -17.45
N ALA A 365 -19.32 11.34 -17.61
CA ALA A 365 -19.74 12.58 -18.24
C ALA A 365 -20.16 12.37 -19.71
N ALA A 366 -19.42 11.55 -20.46
CA ALA A 366 -19.78 11.20 -21.83
C ALA A 366 -21.15 10.48 -21.88
N THR A 367 -21.38 9.53 -20.98
CA THR A 367 -22.67 8.83 -20.87
C THR A 367 -23.82 9.80 -20.53
N LEU A 368 -23.62 10.72 -19.57
CA LEU A 368 -24.63 11.71 -19.20
C LEU A 368 -24.99 12.66 -20.35
N TRP A 369 -24.04 12.97 -21.23
CA TRP A 369 -24.29 13.83 -22.39
C TRP A 369 -24.86 13.10 -23.61
N GLY A 370 -25.24 11.83 -23.47
CA GLY A 370 -25.73 11.03 -24.59
C GLY A 370 -24.66 10.81 -25.67
N LEU A 371 -23.39 11.10 -25.37
CA LEU A 371 -22.27 10.80 -26.23
C LEU A 371 -22.02 9.30 -26.13
N ASN A 372 -22.74 8.52 -26.93
CA ASN A 372 -22.48 7.10 -27.05
C ASN A 372 -21.08 6.94 -27.67
N PRO A 373 -20.06 6.55 -26.88
CA PRO A 373 -18.66 6.59 -27.33
C PRO A 373 -18.40 5.60 -28.48
N VAL A 374 -19.34 4.70 -28.73
CA VAL A 374 -19.25 3.62 -29.72
C VAL A 374 -19.95 3.97 -31.04
N VAL A 375 -20.90 4.91 -31.08
CA VAL A 375 -21.82 5.04 -32.24
C VAL A 375 -22.04 6.49 -32.75
N GLY A 376 -21.55 7.53 -32.06
CA GLY A 376 -21.76 8.93 -32.46
C GLY A 376 -20.72 9.53 -33.44
N PRO A 377 -20.93 10.75 -33.97
CA PRO A 377 -20.00 11.45 -34.88
C PRO A 377 -18.63 11.83 -34.27
N LEU A 378 -18.46 11.65 -32.95
CA LEU A 378 -17.19 11.69 -32.22
C LEU A 378 -16.57 10.28 -32.04
N GLY A 379 -17.07 9.26 -32.76
CA GLY A 379 -16.77 7.83 -32.54
C GLY A 379 -15.28 7.50 -32.53
N ASN A 380 -14.45 8.26 -33.23
CA ASN A 380 -13.01 8.05 -33.25
C ASN A 380 -12.32 8.54 -31.97
N SER A 381 -12.72 9.69 -31.42
CA SER A 381 -12.17 10.20 -30.16
C SER A 381 -12.72 9.43 -28.96
N GLY A 382 -13.98 9.01 -29.00
CA GLY A 382 -14.58 8.14 -27.97
C GLY A 382 -13.88 6.78 -27.90
N THR A 383 -13.67 6.13 -29.04
CA THR A 383 -12.95 4.86 -29.13
C THR A 383 -11.48 5.01 -28.76
N ALA A 384 -10.79 6.06 -29.22
CA ALA A 384 -9.39 6.32 -28.87
C ALA A 384 -9.22 6.58 -27.36
N THR A 385 -10.15 7.34 -26.76
CA THR A 385 -10.19 7.56 -25.32
C THR A 385 -10.39 6.20 -24.64
N TYR A 386 -11.47 5.48 -24.94
CA TYR A 386 -11.75 4.15 -24.39
C TYR A 386 -10.55 3.18 -24.47
N LEU A 387 -9.90 3.07 -25.62
CA LEU A 387 -8.71 2.23 -25.80
C LEU A 387 -7.52 2.73 -24.97
N THR A 388 -7.32 4.03 -24.86
CA THR A 388 -6.26 4.59 -23.99
C THR A 388 -6.55 4.27 -22.53
N LEU A 389 -7.80 4.43 -22.09
CA LEU A 389 -8.25 4.11 -20.73
C LEU A 389 -8.07 2.62 -20.44
N LEU A 390 -8.41 1.78 -21.41
CA LEU A 390 -8.21 0.34 -21.35
C LEU A 390 -6.73 0.00 -21.18
N MET A 391 -5.86 0.51 -22.04
CA MET A 391 -4.41 0.25 -21.96
C MET A 391 -3.84 0.71 -20.62
N LEU A 392 -4.27 1.86 -20.12
CA LEU A 392 -3.81 2.38 -18.84
C LEU A 392 -4.26 1.50 -17.66
N THR A 393 -5.49 0.99 -17.73
CA THR A 393 -6.06 0.04 -16.76
C THR A 393 -5.35 -1.33 -16.81
N ILE A 394 -4.79 -1.71 -17.96
CA ILE A 394 -4.05 -2.97 -18.12
C ILE A 394 -2.62 -2.84 -17.60
N TYR A 395 -1.88 -1.84 -18.08
CA TYR A 395 -0.43 -1.79 -17.91
C TYR A 395 0.02 -1.16 -16.60
N ALA A 396 -0.72 -0.18 -16.09
CA ALA A 396 -0.26 0.52 -14.89
C ALA A 396 -0.43 -0.32 -13.62
N PRO A 397 -1.56 -1.03 -13.36
CA PRO A 397 -1.63 -1.95 -12.23
C PRO A 397 -0.59 -3.08 -12.34
N SER A 398 -0.36 -3.61 -13.54
CA SER A 398 0.60 -4.69 -13.75
C SER A 398 2.03 -4.27 -13.41
N ALA A 399 2.44 -3.07 -13.87
CA ALA A 399 3.74 -2.49 -13.57
C ALA A 399 3.89 -2.24 -12.07
N LEU A 400 2.87 -1.64 -11.43
CA LEU A 400 2.89 -1.38 -9.98
C LEU A 400 2.99 -2.65 -9.16
N ILE A 401 2.25 -3.70 -9.52
CA ILE A 401 2.30 -4.98 -8.81
C ILE A 401 3.70 -5.60 -8.97
N GLY A 402 4.27 -5.57 -10.17
CA GLY A 402 5.64 -6.03 -10.42
C GLY A 402 6.67 -5.31 -9.56
N LEU A 403 6.61 -3.97 -9.52
CA LEU A 403 7.48 -3.13 -8.70
C LEU A 403 7.28 -3.39 -7.21
N SER A 404 6.03 -3.50 -6.74
CA SER A 404 5.73 -3.78 -5.33
C SER A 404 6.25 -5.14 -4.88
N TYR A 405 6.13 -6.16 -5.74
CA TYR A 405 6.60 -7.51 -5.47
C TYR A 405 8.12 -7.56 -5.37
N GLN A 406 8.80 -6.88 -6.30
CA GLN A 406 10.25 -6.73 -6.25
C GLN A 406 10.69 -6.02 -4.96
N GLN A 407 10.07 -4.88 -4.64
CA GLN A 407 10.41 -4.11 -3.45
C GLN A 407 10.25 -4.94 -2.18
N ALA A 408 9.13 -5.65 -2.04
CA ALA A 408 8.88 -6.53 -0.90
C ALA A 408 9.95 -7.63 -0.75
N ARG A 409 10.50 -8.14 -1.87
CA ARG A 409 11.60 -9.11 -1.83
C ARG A 409 12.96 -8.47 -1.57
N LEU A 410 13.20 -7.24 -2.04
CA LEU A 410 14.40 -6.47 -1.72
C LEU A 410 14.48 -6.20 -0.21
N ASP A 411 13.37 -5.81 0.42
CA ASP A 411 13.31 -5.55 1.86
C ASP A 411 13.66 -6.80 2.69
N ARG A 412 13.32 -8.00 2.17
CA ARG A 412 13.66 -9.28 2.79
C ARG A 412 15.06 -9.78 2.43
N ARG A 413 15.83 -9.03 1.65
CA ARG A 413 17.12 -9.46 1.05
C ARG A 413 17.00 -10.76 0.24
N GLN A 414 15.82 -11.04 -0.30
CA GLN A 414 15.52 -12.25 -1.07
C GLN A 414 15.57 -12.01 -2.58
N TRP A 415 15.51 -10.75 -3.03
CA TRP A 415 15.60 -10.41 -4.44
C TRP A 415 17.02 -10.61 -4.96
N ARG A 416 17.18 -11.43 -6.00
CA ARG A 416 18.46 -11.63 -6.68
C ARG A 416 18.37 -10.98 -8.06
N PRO A 417 19.20 -9.97 -8.37
CA PRO A 417 19.24 -9.42 -9.72
C PRO A 417 19.75 -10.47 -10.71
N VAL A 418 19.33 -10.37 -11.98
CA VAL A 418 19.77 -11.30 -13.03
C VAL A 418 21.28 -11.20 -13.24
N PHE A 419 21.80 -9.97 -13.22
CA PHE A 419 23.22 -9.70 -13.32
C PHE A 419 23.82 -9.51 -11.93
N ASP A 420 25.08 -9.87 -11.71
CA ASP A 420 25.83 -9.53 -10.51
C ASP A 420 26.29 -8.05 -10.54
N ALA A 421 27.07 -7.64 -9.54
CA ALA A 421 27.63 -6.29 -9.48
C ALA A 421 28.68 -6.00 -10.58
N LYS A 422 29.19 -7.04 -11.24
CA LYS A 422 30.17 -6.95 -12.34
C LYS A 422 29.49 -7.05 -13.72
N GLY A 423 28.16 -7.03 -13.77
CA GLY A 423 27.40 -7.19 -15.00
C GLY A 423 27.40 -8.62 -15.57
N LYS A 424 27.90 -9.63 -14.84
CA LYS A 424 27.84 -11.04 -15.26
C LYS A 424 26.50 -11.65 -14.87
N MET A 425 25.86 -12.39 -15.78
CA MET A 425 24.63 -13.10 -15.48
C MET A 425 24.87 -14.16 -14.39
N GLN A 426 24.05 -14.15 -13.33
CA GLN A 426 24.11 -15.15 -12.28
C GLN A 426 23.50 -16.46 -12.78
N PHE A 427 24.20 -17.58 -12.59
CA PHE A 427 23.71 -18.92 -12.94
C PHE A 427 23.47 -19.78 -11.68
N PRO A 428 22.29 -20.39 -11.53
CA PRO A 428 21.12 -20.29 -12.41
C PRO A 428 20.43 -18.91 -12.28
N PRO A 429 19.87 -18.36 -13.38
CA PRO A 429 19.09 -17.14 -13.30
C PRO A 429 17.91 -17.35 -12.34
N PRO A 430 17.49 -16.32 -11.59
CA PRO A 430 16.39 -16.43 -10.62
C PRO A 430 15.01 -16.44 -11.32
N VAL A 431 14.81 -17.36 -12.26
CA VAL A 431 13.62 -17.48 -13.12
C VAL A 431 12.34 -17.58 -12.29
N SER A 432 12.38 -18.28 -11.15
CA SER A 432 11.22 -18.40 -10.26
C SER A 432 10.78 -17.06 -9.65
N GLN A 433 11.70 -16.11 -9.45
CA GLN A 433 11.36 -14.78 -8.93
C GLN A 433 10.62 -13.94 -9.97
N TYR A 434 11.12 -13.95 -11.20
CA TYR A 434 10.49 -13.24 -12.32
C TYR A 434 9.20 -13.92 -12.79
N GLY A 435 9.12 -15.25 -12.78
CA GLY A 435 7.88 -15.99 -13.04
C GLY A 435 6.79 -15.68 -12.01
N ALA A 436 7.15 -15.58 -10.73
CA ALA A 436 6.21 -15.12 -9.70
C ALA A 436 5.79 -13.65 -9.90
N THR A 437 6.72 -12.78 -10.30
CA THR A 437 6.41 -11.37 -10.63
C THR A 437 5.41 -11.30 -11.78
N PHE A 438 5.64 -12.08 -12.84
CA PHE A 438 4.73 -12.22 -13.99
C PHE A 438 3.33 -12.63 -13.55
N LEU A 439 3.22 -13.71 -12.77
CA LEU A 439 1.92 -14.22 -12.30
C LEU A 439 1.20 -13.19 -11.43
N CYS A 440 1.93 -12.50 -10.55
CA CYS A 440 1.39 -11.44 -9.71
C CYS A 440 0.89 -10.24 -10.53
N GLY A 441 1.57 -9.84 -11.62
CA GLY A 441 1.10 -8.77 -12.50
C GLY A 441 -0.03 -9.21 -13.44
N TYR A 442 0.06 -10.43 -13.97
CA TYR A 442 -0.87 -11.03 -14.93
C TYR A 442 -2.26 -11.26 -14.32
N LEU A 443 -2.32 -11.95 -13.17
CA LEU A 443 -3.57 -12.50 -12.66
C LEU A 443 -4.58 -11.42 -12.24
N PRO A 444 -4.18 -10.34 -11.53
CA PRO A 444 -5.10 -9.27 -11.15
C PRO A 444 -5.59 -8.48 -12.36
N VAL A 445 -4.72 -8.24 -13.35
CA VAL A 445 -5.09 -7.54 -14.59
C VAL A 445 -6.04 -8.40 -15.42
N PHE A 446 -5.76 -9.69 -15.55
CA PHE A 446 -6.65 -10.63 -16.24
C PHE A 446 -8.03 -10.65 -15.58
N VAL A 447 -8.10 -10.77 -14.26
CA VAL A 447 -9.36 -10.79 -13.52
C VAL A 447 -10.09 -9.45 -13.64
N LEU A 448 -9.38 -8.32 -13.51
CA LEU A 448 -9.98 -6.99 -13.59
C LEU A 448 -10.51 -6.69 -14.99
N LEU A 449 -9.76 -7.06 -16.03
CA LEU A 449 -10.23 -7.04 -17.41
C LEU A 449 -11.47 -7.90 -17.59
N LEU A 450 -11.42 -9.14 -17.12
CA LEU A 450 -12.51 -10.09 -17.27
C LEU A 450 -13.80 -9.58 -16.61
N VAL A 451 -13.68 -9.02 -15.42
CA VAL A 451 -14.80 -8.40 -14.68
C VAL A 451 -15.30 -7.15 -15.37
N PHE A 452 -14.41 -6.21 -15.71
CA PHE A 452 -14.77 -4.96 -16.39
C PHE A 452 -15.51 -5.24 -17.70
N TYR A 453 -15.00 -6.16 -18.52
CA TYR A 453 -15.62 -6.51 -19.79
C TYR A 453 -16.88 -7.32 -19.66
N ALA A 454 -16.94 -8.26 -18.71
CA ALA A 454 -18.19 -8.95 -18.41
C ALA A 454 -19.28 -7.92 -18.06
N ILE A 455 -18.97 -6.94 -17.21
CA ILE A 455 -19.90 -5.86 -16.84
C ILE A 455 -20.25 -5.00 -18.05
N PHE A 456 -19.26 -4.56 -18.83
CA PHE A 456 -19.46 -3.71 -20.01
C PHE A 456 -20.37 -4.37 -21.05
N PHE A 457 -20.12 -5.64 -21.40
CA PHE A 457 -20.98 -6.37 -22.34
C PHE A 457 -22.36 -6.68 -21.75
N LEU A 458 -22.44 -6.94 -20.44
CA LEU A 458 -23.73 -7.09 -19.77
C LEU A 458 -24.55 -5.79 -19.78
N MET A 459 -23.89 -4.62 -19.70
CA MET A 459 -24.57 -3.32 -19.80
C MET A 459 -25.02 -2.99 -21.23
N LEU A 460 -24.25 -3.41 -22.23
CA LEU A 460 -24.58 -3.15 -23.63
C LEU A 460 -25.58 -4.15 -24.22
N SER A 461 -25.73 -5.33 -23.64
CA SER A 461 -26.62 -6.38 -24.16
C SER A 461 -27.84 -6.59 -23.27
N ASN A 462 -29.03 -6.48 -23.84
CA ASN A 462 -30.29 -6.83 -23.15
C ASN A 462 -30.43 -8.34 -22.90
N ASP A 463 -29.64 -9.17 -23.58
CA ASP A 463 -29.67 -10.63 -23.49
C ASP A 463 -28.34 -11.23 -23.03
N PHE A 464 -28.41 -12.06 -21.98
CA PHE A 464 -27.27 -12.77 -21.42
C PHE A 464 -26.61 -13.74 -22.42
N GLY A 465 -27.39 -14.35 -23.32
CA GLY A 465 -26.85 -15.22 -24.37
C GLY A 465 -25.92 -14.44 -25.30
N THR A 466 -26.38 -13.26 -25.71
CA THR A 466 -25.61 -12.32 -26.53
C THR A 466 -24.36 -11.82 -25.79
N ALA A 467 -24.47 -11.32 -24.55
CA ALA A 467 -23.31 -10.93 -23.73
C ALA A 467 -22.29 -12.05 -23.59
N LYS A 468 -22.75 -13.28 -23.29
CA LYS A 468 -21.88 -14.44 -23.12
C LYS A 468 -21.13 -14.77 -24.41
N SER A 469 -21.81 -14.77 -25.55
CA SER A 469 -21.20 -15.07 -26.84
C SER A 469 -20.15 -14.03 -27.24
N GLN A 470 -20.45 -12.74 -27.03
CA GLN A 470 -19.50 -11.65 -27.27
C GLN A 470 -18.32 -11.72 -26.32
N PHE A 471 -18.56 -11.94 -25.03
CA PHE A 471 -17.51 -12.13 -24.03
C PHE A 471 -16.57 -13.30 -24.40
N LEU A 472 -17.11 -14.46 -24.79
CA LEU A 472 -16.30 -15.61 -25.21
C LEU A 472 -15.52 -15.33 -26.50
N LEU A 473 -16.10 -14.56 -27.42
CA LEU A 473 -15.43 -14.14 -28.65
C LEU A 473 -14.22 -13.24 -28.37
N PHE A 474 -14.32 -12.33 -27.40
CA PHE A 474 -13.24 -11.40 -27.06
C PHE A 474 -12.26 -11.93 -25.99
N LEU A 475 -12.60 -13.02 -25.29
CA LEU A 475 -11.73 -13.64 -24.27
C LEU A 475 -10.28 -13.88 -24.73
N PRO A 476 -10.00 -14.39 -25.95
CA PRO A 476 -8.62 -14.57 -26.43
C PRO A 476 -7.85 -13.26 -26.53
N VAL A 477 -8.52 -12.17 -26.95
CA VAL A 477 -7.92 -10.83 -27.03
C VAL A 477 -7.54 -10.34 -25.63
N TYR A 478 -8.41 -10.58 -24.63
CA TYR A 478 -8.12 -10.21 -23.24
C TYR A 478 -7.01 -11.04 -22.61
N LEU A 479 -6.90 -12.32 -22.95
CA LEU A 479 -5.79 -13.16 -22.53
C LEU A 479 -4.46 -12.57 -23.01
N VAL A 480 -4.39 -12.13 -24.27
CA VAL A 480 -3.20 -11.47 -24.84
C VAL A 480 -2.84 -10.21 -24.07
N TYR A 481 -3.82 -9.35 -23.79
CA TYR A 481 -3.59 -8.13 -23.00
C TYR A 481 -3.11 -8.43 -21.58
N ALA A 482 -3.67 -9.45 -20.93
CA ALA A 482 -3.20 -9.86 -19.61
C ALA A 482 -1.76 -10.39 -19.64
N VAL A 483 -1.41 -11.21 -20.64
CA VAL A 483 -0.03 -11.70 -20.84
C VAL A 483 0.94 -10.52 -20.98
N MET A 484 0.57 -9.51 -21.77
CA MET A 484 1.37 -8.30 -21.92
C MET A 484 1.50 -7.53 -20.61
N GLY A 485 0.44 -7.42 -19.81
CA GLY A 485 0.50 -6.88 -18.45
C GLY A 485 1.48 -7.65 -17.57
N GLY A 486 1.46 -8.98 -17.61
CA GLY A 486 2.43 -9.83 -16.93
C GLY A 486 3.87 -9.57 -17.38
N LEU A 487 4.13 -9.49 -18.68
CA LEU A 487 5.46 -9.18 -19.23
C LEU A 487 5.94 -7.80 -18.80
N GLN A 488 5.05 -6.80 -18.82
CA GLN A 488 5.34 -5.44 -18.34
C GLN A 488 5.79 -5.44 -16.87
N SER A 489 5.18 -6.27 -16.03
CA SER A 489 5.54 -6.38 -14.61
C SER A 489 6.96 -6.94 -14.42
N VAL A 490 7.34 -7.96 -15.20
CA VAL A 490 8.68 -8.56 -15.22
C VAL A 490 9.70 -7.56 -15.69
N PHE A 491 9.40 -6.85 -16.79
CA PHE A 491 10.30 -5.86 -17.35
C PHE A 491 10.53 -4.70 -16.38
N SER A 492 9.47 -4.19 -15.76
CA SER A 492 9.57 -3.11 -14.77
C SER A 492 10.47 -3.52 -13.61
N ALA A 493 10.30 -4.74 -13.11
CA ALA A 493 11.14 -5.26 -12.04
C ALA A 493 12.61 -5.45 -12.47
N PHE A 494 12.82 -5.97 -13.68
CA PHE A 494 14.16 -6.14 -14.25
C PHE A 494 14.87 -4.79 -14.43
N ALA A 495 14.20 -3.81 -15.05
CA ALA A 495 14.74 -2.48 -15.31
C ALA A 495 15.14 -1.78 -14.01
N GLN A 496 14.28 -1.80 -12.98
CA GLN A 496 14.60 -1.19 -11.69
C GLN A 496 15.82 -1.85 -11.02
N GLY A 497 15.96 -3.17 -11.16
CA GLY A 497 17.07 -3.94 -10.61
C GLY A 497 18.42 -3.56 -11.23
N GLU A 498 18.46 -3.30 -12.54
CA GLU A 498 19.69 -2.93 -13.23
C GLU A 498 20.04 -1.44 -13.08
N ILE A 499 19.02 -0.57 -13.06
CA ILE A 499 19.29 0.86 -12.95
C ILE A 499 19.88 1.23 -11.59
N ARG A 500 19.43 0.58 -10.51
CA ARG A 500 19.95 0.82 -9.14
C ARG A 500 21.45 0.58 -9.00
N LYS A 501 22.07 -0.17 -9.91
CA LYS A 501 23.51 -0.45 -9.88
C LYS A 501 24.37 0.54 -10.65
N SER A 502 23.82 1.17 -11.68
CA SER A 502 24.66 1.71 -12.77
C SER A 502 24.25 3.10 -13.25
N ALA A 503 23.03 3.58 -12.97
CA ALA A 503 22.57 4.86 -13.49
C ALA A 503 22.18 5.84 -12.37
N PRO A 504 22.39 7.15 -12.58
CA PRO A 504 21.84 8.19 -11.71
C PRO A 504 20.32 8.03 -11.55
N GLU A 505 19.78 8.33 -10.36
CA GLU A 505 18.37 8.11 -9.98
C GLU A 505 17.35 8.64 -11.01
N SER A 506 17.70 9.69 -11.77
CA SER A 506 16.86 10.25 -12.83
C SER A 506 16.58 9.28 -13.98
N ILE A 507 17.54 8.41 -14.34
CA ILE A 507 17.38 7.39 -15.40
C ILE A 507 16.54 6.20 -14.87
N ALA A 508 16.58 5.94 -13.56
CA ALA A 508 15.81 4.88 -12.89
C ALA A 508 14.30 5.06 -13.04
N LEU A 509 13.87 6.31 -12.97
CA LEU A 509 12.47 6.71 -13.09
C LEU A 509 12.00 6.75 -14.54
N ALA A 510 12.89 7.00 -15.49
CA ALA A 510 12.54 7.12 -16.91
C ALA A 510 12.34 5.77 -17.61
N ALA A 511 13.07 4.73 -17.23
CA ALA A 511 13.04 3.46 -17.96
C ALA A 511 11.67 2.73 -17.98
N PRO A 512 10.89 2.65 -16.87
CA PRO A 512 9.55 2.07 -16.91
C PRO A 512 8.61 2.84 -17.84
N VAL A 513 8.80 4.16 -17.93
CA VAL A 513 8.01 5.06 -18.78
C VAL A 513 8.39 4.91 -20.25
N VAL A 514 9.69 4.86 -20.56
CA VAL A 514 10.18 4.60 -21.91
C VAL A 514 9.71 3.22 -22.38
N HIS A 515 9.71 2.22 -21.51
CA HIS A 515 9.20 0.90 -21.85
C HIS A 515 7.68 0.89 -22.02
N ALA A 516 6.91 1.54 -21.13
CA ALA A 516 5.47 1.69 -21.32
C ALA A 516 5.15 2.37 -22.66
N ALA A 517 5.91 3.41 -23.03
CA ALA A 517 5.80 4.06 -24.32
C ALA A 517 6.15 3.11 -25.48
N LEU A 518 7.23 2.33 -25.36
CA LEU A 518 7.63 1.36 -26.38
C LEU A 518 6.58 0.26 -26.56
N VAL A 519 6.01 -0.26 -25.47
CA VAL A 519 4.94 -1.27 -25.50
C VAL A 519 3.70 -0.69 -26.16
N VAL A 520 3.34 0.56 -25.85
CA VAL A 520 2.24 1.26 -26.51
C VAL A 520 2.50 1.43 -28.02
N VAL A 521 3.71 1.77 -28.43
CA VAL A 521 4.10 1.84 -29.86
C VAL A 521 3.99 0.47 -30.54
N ILE A 522 4.50 -0.59 -29.91
CA ILE A 522 4.44 -1.96 -30.45
C ILE A 522 2.99 -2.44 -30.57
N LEU A 523 2.16 -2.18 -29.57
CA LEU A 523 0.73 -2.49 -29.58
C LEU A 523 -0.01 -1.76 -30.69
N THR A 524 0.36 -0.50 -30.92
CA THR A 524 -0.24 0.31 -31.98
C THR A 524 0.16 -0.23 -33.35
N ALA A 525 1.42 -0.62 -33.53
CA ALA A 525 1.89 -1.26 -34.76
C ALA A 525 1.22 -2.64 -34.99
N LEU A 526 1.03 -3.43 -33.93
CA LEU A 526 0.30 -4.70 -34.01
C LEU A 526 -1.17 -4.47 -34.33
N PHE A 527 -1.81 -3.48 -33.72
CA PHE A 527 -3.20 -3.13 -33.99
C PHE A 527 -3.37 -2.66 -35.44
N GLU A 528 -2.47 -1.84 -35.98
CA GLU A 528 -2.43 -1.47 -37.39
C GLU A 528 -2.19 -2.67 -38.32
N ALA A 529 -1.35 -3.63 -37.93
CA ALA A 529 -1.11 -4.82 -38.72
C ALA A 529 -2.34 -5.75 -38.77
N TYR A 530 -3.14 -5.78 -37.69
CA TYR A 530 -4.35 -6.59 -37.57
C TYR A 530 -5.63 -5.84 -37.99
N SER A 531 -5.62 -4.51 -38.07
CA SER A 531 -6.79 -3.72 -38.47
C SER A 531 -7.32 -4.06 -39.85
N PRO A 532 -6.54 -4.43 -40.89
CA PRO A 532 -7.06 -4.83 -42.19
C PRO A 532 -7.89 -6.12 -42.15
N LEU A 533 -7.54 -7.05 -41.25
CA LEU A 533 -8.29 -8.29 -41.02
C LEU A 533 -9.65 -8.00 -40.36
N LEU A 534 -9.75 -6.91 -39.59
CA LEU A 534 -10.98 -6.44 -38.95
C LEU A 534 -11.77 -5.44 -39.82
N ALA A 535 -11.09 -4.68 -40.67
CA ALA A 535 -11.62 -3.59 -41.50
C ALA A 535 -12.41 -4.07 -42.71
N ASN A 536 -12.38 -5.36 -43.03
CA ASN A 536 -13.26 -5.94 -44.04
C ASN A 536 -14.77 -5.86 -43.67
N ARG A 537 -15.12 -5.21 -42.54
CA ARG A 537 -16.51 -4.91 -42.15
C ARG A 537 -16.82 -3.45 -41.77
N ALA A 538 -15.87 -2.52 -41.69
CA ALA A 538 -16.21 -1.11 -41.41
C ALA A 538 -15.12 -0.11 -41.85
N HIS A 539 -15.53 0.96 -42.52
CA HIS A 539 -14.70 2.10 -42.93
C HIS A 539 -14.17 2.87 -41.70
N GLY A 540 -12.83 2.98 -41.55
CA GLY A 540 -12.27 3.77 -40.44
C GLY A 540 -10.75 3.94 -40.44
N GLY A 541 -10.20 4.73 -41.37
CA GLY A 541 -8.76 5.08 -41.39
C GLY A 541 -8.36 6.25 -40.47
N SER A 542 -9.31 7.00 -39.90
CA SER A 542 -9.02 8.23 -39.14
C SER A 542 -8.91 8.04 -37.62
N VAL A 543 -9.27 6.88 -37.08
CA VAL A 543 -9.14 6.55 -35.63
C VAL A 543 -7.67 6.44 -35.23
N THR A 544 -6.86 5.82 -36.09
CA THR A 544 -5.47 5.47 -35.82
C THR A 544 -4.57 6.71 -35.65
N TYR A 545 -4.84 7.76 -36.42
CA TYR A 545 -4.02 8.98 -36.44
C TYR A 545 -4.18 9.83 -35.17
N TRP A 546 -5.41 10.00 -34.68
CA TRP A 546 -5.68 10.74 -33.43
C TRP A 546 -5.20 9.98 -32.19
N PHE A 547 -5.26 8.65 -32.22
CA PHE A 547 -4.71 7.78 -31.18
C PHE A 547 -3.18 7.94 -31.05
N LEU A 548 -2.46 7.99 -32.17
CA LEU A 548 -1.01 8.21 -32.21
C LEU A 548 -0.61 9.58 -31.60
N ILE A 549 -1.32 10.65 -31.93
CA ILE A 549 -1.03 12.01 -31.43
C ILE A 549 -1.29 12.10 -29.92
N PHE A 550 -2.38 11.52 -29.43
CA PHE A 550 -2.71 11.57 -28.00
C PHE A 550 -1.71 10.77 -27.16
N GLN A 551 -1.28 9.60 -27.63
CA GLN A 551 -0.29 8.78 -26.94
C GLN A 551 1.10 9.42 -26.93
N ALA A 552 1.55 10.00 -28.05
CA ALA A 552 2.80 10.75 -28.10
C ALA A 552 2.79 11.93 -27.11
N SER A 553 1.65 12.61 -26.98
CA SER A 553 1.46 13.73 -26.06
C SER A 553 1.46 13.29 -24.58
N ALA A 554 0.79 12.18 -24.25
CA ALA A 554 0.77 11.64 -22.89
C ALA A 554 2.15 11.13 -22.44
N VAL A 555 2.89 10.46 -23.33
CA VAL A 555 4.27 10.03 -23.10
C VAL A 555 5.19 11.24 -22.93
N ALA A 556 5.10 12.24 -23.82
CA ALA A 556 5.90 13.45 -23.73
C ALA A 556 5.62 14.22 -22.42
N PHE A 557 4.35 14.32 -22.00
CA PHE A 557 3.97 14.94 -20.74
C PHE A 557 4.53 14.20 -19.53
N LEU A 558 4.43 12.86 -19.52
CA LEU A 558 4.95 12.03 -18.41
C LEU A 558 6.47 12.11 -18.31
N VAL A 559 7.17 12.05 -19.46
CA VAL A 559 8.64 12.20 -19.52
C VAL A 559 9.09 13.58 -19.06
N THR A 560 8.39 14.64 -19.47
CA THR A 560 8.71 16.04 -19.08
C THR A 560 8.43 16.31 -17.61
N TYR A 561 7.35 15.73 -17.07
CA TYR A 561 7.01 15.86 -15.65
C TYR A 561 8.00 15.12 -14.76
N LEU A 562 8.36 13.89 -15.14
CA LEU A 562 9.32 13.09 -14.38
C LEU A 562 10.73 13.68 -14.45
N SER A 563 11.17 14.22 -15.59
CA SER A 563 12.46 14.90 -15.72
C SER A 563 12.56 16.16 -14.83
N ARG A 564 11.47 16.93 -14.70
CA ARG A 564 11.39 18.08 -13.78
C ARG A 564 11.36 17.68 -12.31
N SER A 565 10.70 16.57 -11.96
CA SER A 565 10.65 16.09 -10.57
C SER A 565 11.96 15.46 -10.07
N ALA A 566 12.89 15.21 -11.00
CA ALA A 566 14.18 14.57 -10.77
C ALA A 566 15.36 15.54 -10.74
N THR A 567 15.15 16.86 -10.88
CA THR A 567 16.20 17.83 -10.56
C THR A 567 16.47 17.73 -9.06
N PRO A 568 17.66 17.29 -8.62
CA PRO A 568 18.00 17.29 -7.21
C PRO A 568 17.84 18.72 -6.69
N GLU A 569 17.25 18.87 -5.50
CA GLU A 569 17.42 20.12 -4.75
C GLU A 569 18.92 20.44 -4.75
N PRO A 570 19.32 21.68 -5.09
CA PRO A 570 20.72 22.04 -5.06
C PRO A 570 21.25 21.64 -3.68
N ALA A 571 22.31 20.83 -3.68
CA ALA A 571 22.93 20.36 -2.46
C ALA A 571 23.02 21.55 -1.49
N PRO A 572 22.54 21.42 -0.24
CA PRO A 572 22.60 22.52 0.71
C PRO A 572 24.04 23.01 0.68
N LEU A 573 24.22 24.25 0.22
CA LEU A 573 25.52 24.89 0.09
C LEU A 573 26.28 24.52 1.34
N GLU A 574 27.37 23.75 1.19
CA GLU A 574 28.30 23.49 2.27
C GLU A 574 28.58 24.87 2.87
N ARG A 575 27.96 25.15 4.01
CA ARG A 575 28.37 26.24 4.88
C ARG A 575 29.74 25.77 5.33
N THR A 576 30.73 26.14 4.52
CA THR A 576 32.13 26.15 4.91
C THR A 576 32.15 27.00 6.17
N ALA A 577 32.08 26.29 7.30
CA ALA A 577 32.42 26.83 8.58
C ALA A 577 33.88 27.27 8.42
N SER A 578 34.06 28.55 8.10
CA SER A 578 35.32 29.25 8.20
C SER A 578 35.74 29.14 9.66
N ARG A 579 36.44 28.05 9.96
CA ARG A 579 37.11 27.82 11.22
C ARG A 579 38.17 28.91 11.28
N GLY A 580 37.83 29.99 11.98
CA GLY A 580 38.73 31.10 12.22
C GLY A 580 40.02 30.56 12.83
N GLN A 581 41.08 30.55 12.04
CA GLN A 581 42.42 30.69 12.58
C GLN A 581 42.51 32.13 13.10
N MET A 582 42.47 32.29 14.43
CA MET A 582 43.04 33.48 15.06
C MET A 582 44.51 33.22 15.38
N PRO A 583 45.36 34.26 15.27
CA PRO A 583 46.81 34.19 15.49
C PRO A 583 47.20 33.92 16.95
#